data_AF-A0AAQ0QLI0-F1
#
_entry.id   AF-A0AAQ0QLI0-F1
#
_cell.length_a   1.000
_cell.length_b   1.000
_cell.length_c   1.000
_cell.angle_alpha   90.00
_cell.angle_beta   90.00
_cell.angle_gamma   90.00
#
_symmetry.space_group_name_H-M   'P 1'
#
loop_
_entity.id
_entity.type
_entity.pdbx_description
1 polymer ?
#
loop_
_entity_poly.entity_id
_entity_poly.type
_entity_poly.pdbx_seq_one_letter_code
_entity_poly.pdbx_strand_id
1 'polypeptide(L)'
;MTAMASIIGKEISAPIWGAHKPALLTTWSELKKLGFKKRDRSFGSLDDGTPALFFYATKHCCSLSDEQLNNCRFQWYVITETLDEISD
;
A
#
# COMPACT_ATOMS: atom_id res chain seq x y z
N MET A 1 -7.61 18.05 15.87
CA MET A 1 -8.16 16.69 15.64
C MET A 1 -7.87 16.36 14.19
N THR A 2 -6.73 15.72 13.92
CA THR A 2 -6.35 15.35 12.55
C THR A 2 -7.30 14.22 12.12
N ALA A 3 -8.11 14.46 11.09
CA ALA A 3 -9.01 13.44 10.57
C ALA A 3 -8.14 12.26 10.09
N MET A 4 -8.39 11.06 10.60
CA MET A 4 -7.80 9.84 10.06
C MET A 4 -8.08 9.83 8.55
N ALA A 5 -7.04 9.80 7.72
CA ALA A 5 -7.20 9.71 6.28
C ALA A 5 -7.83 8.35 5.94
N SER A 6 -9.16 8.31 5.89
CA SER A 6 -9.89 7.12 5.48
C SER A 6 -9.73 6.97 3.98
N ILE A 7 -8.89 6.01 3.58
CA ILE A 7 -8.72 5.64 2.19
C ILE A 7 -9.63 4.48 1.82
N ILE A 8 -10.13 4.48 0.59
CA ILE A 8 -11.09 3.47 0.11
C ILE A 8 -10.33 2.26 -0.43
N GLY A 9 -10.76 1.05 -0.07
CA GLY A 9 -10.16 -0.16 -0.59
C GLY A 9 -10.88 -1.42 -0.15
N LYS A 10 -10.42 -2.56 -0.66
CA LYS A 10 -10.90 -3.90 -0.30
C LYS A 10 -9.84 -4.59 0.54
N GLU A 11 -10.23 -5.10 1.70
CA GLU A 11 -9.37 -5.96 2.50
C GLU A 11 -9.16 -7.29 1.77
N ILE A 12 -7.90 -7.69 1.62
CA ILE A 12 -7.50 -8.93 0.97
C ILE A 12 -6.48 -9.68 1.82
N SER A 13 -6.34 -10.97 1.53
CA SER A 13 -5.25 -11.80 2.01
C SER A 13 -4.21 -11.90 0.89
N ALA A 14 -3.12 -11.14 0.98
CA ALA A 14 -2.15 -11.03 -0.10
C ALA A 14 -0.94 -11.95 0.12
N PRO A 15 -0.39 -12.59 -0.93
CA PRO A 15 0.79 -13.44 -0.82
C PRO A 15 2.06 -12.58 -0.69
N ILE A 16 2.56 -12.44 0.53
CA ILE A 16 3.71 -11.59 0.88
C ILE A 16 4.79 -12.45 1.54
N TRP A 17 5.96 -12.54 0.88
CA TRP A 17 7.14 -13.26 1.38
C TRP A 17 6.86 -14.70 1.81
N GLY A 18 6.11 -15.44 0.99
CA GLY A 18 5.81 -16.86 1.24
C GLY A 18 4.73 -17.12 2.29
N ALA A 19 4.05 -16.08 2.76
CA ALA A 19 2.89 -16.20 3.65
C ALA A 19 1.76 -15.27 3.20
N HIS A 20 0.53 -15.61 3.58
CA HIS A 20 -0.62 -14.72 3.38
C HIS A 20 -0.69 -13.69 4.51
N LYS A 21 -0.73 -12.41 4.14
CA LYS A 21 -0.83 -11.28 5.08
C LYS A 21 -2.06 -10.43 4.78
N PRO A 22 -2.76 -9.92 5.80
CA PRO A 22 -3.80 -8.92 5.60
C PRO A 22 -3.24 -7.68 4.92
N ALA A 23 -3.87 -7.25 3.82
CA ALA A 23 -3.50 -6.06 3.10
C ALA A 23 -4.75 -5.33 2.59
N LEU A 24 -4.60 -4.04 2.30
CA LEU A 24 -5.65 -3.27 1.64
C LEU A 24 -5.34 -3.14 0.15
N LEU A 25 -6.17 -3.74 -0.69
CA LEU A 25 -6.16 -3.50 -2.13
C LEU A 25 -6.89 -2.18 -2.42
N THR A 26 -6.19 -1.22 -2.99
CA THR A 26 -6.68 0.13 -3.26
C THR A 26 -6.12 0.64 -4.59
N THR A 27 -6.38 1.91 -4.93
CA THR A 27 -5.80 2.60 -6.08
C THR A 27 -4.62 3.45 -5.63
N TRP A 28 -3.74 3.81 -6.56
CA TRP A 28 -2.67 4.77 -6.32
C TRP A 28 -3.19 6.14 -5.83
N SER A 29 -4.31 6.60 -6.39
CA SER A 29 -4.94 7.87 -6.02
C SER A 29 -5.40 7.91 -4.57
N GLU A 30 -5.84 6.78 -4.01
CA GLU A 30 -6.17 6.63 -2.60
C GLU A 30 -4.91 6.45 -1.76
N LEU A 31 -4.00 5.56 -2.17
CA LEU A 31 -2.80 5.24 -1.42
C LEU A 31 -1.89 6.46 -1.17
N LYS A 32 -1.72 7.32 -2.18
CA LYS A 32 -0.89 8.53 -2.05
C LYS A 32 -1.44 9.55 -1.05
N LYS A 33 -2.73 9.48 -0.69
CA LYS A 33 -3.31 10.32 0.38
C LYS A 33 -2.71 9.99 1.75
N LEU A 34 -2.20 8.76 1.94
CA LEU A 34 -1.45 8.38 3.14
C LEU A 34 -0.02 8.94 3.13
N GLY A 35 0.45 9.45 1.98
CA GLY A 35 1.80 10.01 1.82
C GLY A 35 2.82 9.05 1.22
N PHE A 36 2.40 7.86 0.79
CA PHE A 36 3.27 6.93 0.08
C PHE A 36 3.79 7.55 -1.20
N LYS A 37 5.05 7.24 -1.51
CA LYS A 37 5.69 7.64 -2.76
C LYS A 37 5.86 6.45 -3.67
N LYS A 38 5.89 6.69 -4.97
CA LYS A 38 6.13 5.69 -6.01
C LYS A 38 7.31 4.82 -5.61
N ARG A 39 8.45 5.42 -5.23
CA ARG A 39 9.68 4.71 -4.83
C ARG A 39 9.53 3.72 -3.66
N ASP A 40 8.49 3.84 -2.83
CA ASP A 40 8.24 2.96 -1.69
C ASP A 40 7.68 1.58 -2.13
N ARG A 41 7.39 1.41 -3.44
CA ARG A 41 6.88 0.15 -4.01
C ARG A 41 7.87 -1.00 -3.92
N SER A 42 7.31 -2.18 -3.70
CA SER A 42 7.88 -3.50 -3.99
C SER A 42 7.07 -4.20 -5.07
N PHE A 43 7.71 -5.00 -5.92
CA PHE A 43 7.03 -5.76 -6.96
C PHE A 43 6.55 -7.12 -6.45
N GLY A 44 5.40 -7.57 -6.95
CA GLY A 44 4.89 -8.91 -6.70
C GLY A 44 3.70 -9.24 -7.59
N SER A 45 2.96 -10.27 -7.20
CA SER A 45 1.72 -10.68 -7.86
C SER A 45 0.71 -11.15 -6.82
N LEU A 46 -0.58 -11.05 -7.16
CA LEU A 46 -1.65 -11.70 -6.40
C LEU A 46 -1.70 -13.20 -6.71
N ASP A 47 -2.54 -13.95 -5.96
CA ASP A 47 -2.66 -15.41 -6.09
C ASP A 47 -3.15 -15.86 -7.48
N ASP A 48 -3.90 -15.00 -8.19
CA ASP A 48 -4.36 -15.24 -9.55
C ASP A 48 -3.32 -14.90 -10.64
N GLY A 49 -2.12 -14.48 -10.22
CA GLY A 49 -1.03 -14.07 -11.11
C GLY A 49 -1.09 -12.61 -11.55
N THR A 50 -2.09 -11.83 -11.12
CA THR A 50 -2.19 -10.39 -11.44
C THR A 50 -0.96 -9.66 -10.91
N PRO A 51 -0.18 -8.95 -11.76
CA PRO A 51 0.93 -8.12 -11.30
C PRO A 51 0.43 -7.03 -10.36
N ALA A 52 1.16 -6.80 -9.28
CA ALA A 52 0.77 -5.82 -8.27
C ALA A 52 1.98 -5.12 -7.66
N LEU A 53 1.75 -3.91 -7.18
CA LEU A 53 2.74 -3.13 -6.42
C LEU A 53 2.34 -3.12 -4.94
N PHE A 54 3.29 -3.48 -4.10
CA PHE A 54 3.12 -3.64 -2.66
C PHE A 54 3.83 -2.51 -1.92
N PHE A 55 3.19 -1.98 -0.88
CA PHE A 55 3.70 -0.88 -0.08
C PHE A 55 3.63 -1.25 1.39
N TYR A 56 4.76 -1.12 2.07
CA TYR A 56 4.91 -1.52 3.47
C TYR A 56 4.89 -0.30 4.39
N ALA A 57 3.80 -0.13 5.14
CA ALA A 57 3.62 0.90 6.16
C ALA A 57 4.37 0.53 7.44
N THR A 58 5.70 0.46 7.36
CA THR A 58 6.54 0.34 8.56
C THR A 58 7.64 1.39 8.57
N LYS A 59 8.09 1.71 9.77
CA LYS A 59 9.18 2.65 10.00
C LYS A 59 10.44 2.18 9.26
N HIS A 60 11.14 3.11 8.63
CA HIS A 60 12.36 2.88 7.84
C HIS A 60 12.21 2.09 6.52
N CYS A 61 11.01 1.62 6.17
CA CYS A 61 10.77 0.95 4.87
C CYS A 61 9.93 1.77 3.88
N CYS A 62 9.46 2.95 4.28
CA CYS A 62 8.67 3.84 3.44
C CYS A 62 9.01 5.31 3.74
N SER A 63 8.49 6.22 2.90
CA SER A 63 8.69 7.65 3.04
C SER A 63 7.76 8.32 4.05
N LEU A 64 6.95 7.54 4.78
CA LEU A 64 5.95 8.04 5.72
C LEU A 64 6.56 8.59 7.01
N SER A 65 6.00 9.69 7.51
CA SER A 65 6.27 10.18 8.86
C SER A 65 5.62 9.29 9.92
N ASP A 66 6.04 9.43 11.18
CA ASP A 66 5.41 8.71 12.30
C ASP A 66 3.91 9.04 12.42
N GLU A 67 3.49 10.27 12.10
CA GLU A 67 2.06 10.66 12.06
C GLU A 67 1.30 9.97 10.91
N GLN A 68 1.91 9.87 9.73
CA GLN A 68 1.30 9.20 8.58
C GLN A 68 1.21 7.68 8.79
N LEU A 69 2.21 7.08 9.43
CA LEU A 69 2.17 5.68 9.84
C LEU A 69 1.03 5.41 10.82
N ASN A 70 0.76 6.32 11.76
CA ASN A 70 -0.37 6.19 12.68
C ASN A 70 -1.74 6.25 11.97
N ASN A 71 -1.80 6.81 10.76
CA ASN A 71 -3.01 6.81 9.93
C ASN A 71 -3.16 5.52 9.11
N CYS A 72 -2.15 4.66 9.07
CA CYS A 72 -2.18 3.40 8.33
C CYS A 72 -2.87 2.31 9.16
N ARG A 73 -4.06 1.88 8.72
CA ARG A 73 -4.79 0.75 9.34
C ARG A 73 -4.16 -0.62 9.05
N PHE A 74 -3.43 -0.74 7.95
CA PHE A 74 -2.78 -1.99 7.53
C PHE A 74 -1.27 -1.80 7.49
N GLN A 75 -0.53 -2.89 7.71
CA GLN A 75 0.90 -2.90 7.42
C GLN A 75 1.17 -2.93 5.91
N TRP A 76 0.32 -3.62 5.15
CA TRP A 76 0.51 -3.81 3.72
C TRP A 76 -0.61 -3.18 2.92
N TYR A 77 -0.24 -2.46 1.88
CA TYR A 77 -1.13 -1.89 0.89
C TYR A 77 -0.73 -2.41 -0.49
N VAL A 78 -1.73 -2.66 -1.32
CA VAL A 78 -1.54 -3.24 -2.65
C VAL A 78 -2.31 -2.40 -3.66
N ILE A 79 -1.69 -2.17 -4.81
CA ILE A 79 -2.34 -1.59 -5.97
C ILE A 79 -2.09 -2.50 -7.18
N THR A 80 -2.96 -2.44 -8.18
CA THR A 80 -2.82 -3.19 -9.44
C THR A 80 -2.47 -2.30 -10.62
N GLU A 81 -2.47 -0.97 -10.44
CA GLU A 81 -1.89 -0.05 -11.42
C GLU A 81 -0.40 -0.35 -11.62
N THR A 82 0.04 -0.24 -12.87
CA THR A 82 1.42 -0.47 -13.28
C THR A 82 2.33 0.69 -12.87
N LEU A 83 3.65 0.46 -12.94
CA LEU A 83 4.63 1.48 -12.62
C LEU A 83 4.49 2.72 -13.52
N ASP A 84 4.07 2.58 -14.78
CA ASP A 84 3.95 3.70 -15.72
C ASP A 84 2.67 4.51 -15.49
N GLU A 85 1.64 3.90 -14.89
CA GLU A 85 0.36 4.57 -14.58
C GLU A 85 0.44 5.43 -13.30
N ILE A 86 1.40 5.16 -12.42
CA ILE A 86 1.55 5.87 -11.14
C ILE A 86 2.63 6.97 -11.19
N SER A 87 2.36 8.07 -10.48
CA SER A 87 3.25 9.23 -10.36
C SER A 87 3.12 9.91 -8.99
N ASP A 88 4.22 10.47 -8.50
CA ASP A 88 4.25 11.27 -7.26
C ASP A 88 3.55 12.62 -7.45
#